data_AF-A0A0V0GG74-F1
#
_entry.id   AF-A0A0V0GG74-F1
#
_cell.length_a   1.000
_cell.length_b   1.000
_cell.length_c   1.000
_cell.angle_alpha   90.00
_cell.angle_beta   90.00
_cell.angle_gamma   90.00
#
_symmetry.space_group_name_H-M   'P 1'
#
loop_
_entity.id
_entity.type
_entity.pdbx_description
1 polymer ?
#
loop_
_entity_poly.entity_id
_entity_poly.type
_entity_poly.pdbx_seq_one_letter_code
_entity_poly.pdbx_strand_id
1 'polypeptide(L)'
;MAKFLGLLFVLLAIAIVSDMRIVPMIYGTNTTLECNRDINHICKLGDPDLECMLTCLPRAYPHYVDSATCKLHKNGTSYCKCLFKCVTNDGTDCCK
;
A
#
# COMPACT_ATOMS: atom_id res chain seq x y z
N MET A 1 56.17 5.67 17.52
CA MET A 1 55.09 4.73 17.13
C MET A 1 53.67 5.29 17.31
N ALA A 2 53.45 6.32 18.16
CA ALA A 2 52.12 6.90 18.42
C ALA A 2 51.43 7.60 17.21
N LYS A 3 52.20 8.09 16.23
CA LYS A 3 51.65 8.80 15.05
C LYS A 3 50.83 7.91 14.11
N PHE A 4 51.13 6.62 14.06
CA PHE A 4 50.40 5.65 13.23
C PHE A 4 49.04 5.28 13.84
N LEU A 5 48.92 5.25 15.17
CA LEU A 5 47.66 4.99 15.86
C LEU A 5 46.62 6.10 15.62
N GLY A 6 47.04 7.36 15.58
CA GLY A 6 46.14 8.49 15.29
C GLY A 6 45.56 8.41 13.88
N LEU A 7 46.39 8.07 12.88
CA LEU A 7 45.96 7.87 11.49
C LEU A 7 44.99 6.71 11.35
N LEU A 8 45.22 5.62 12.09
CA LEU A 8 44.33 4.45 12.11
C LEU A 8 42.96 4.80 12.69
N PHE A 9 42.91 5.60 13.76
CA PHE A 9 41.65 6.07 14.35
C PHE A 9 40.85 6.98 13.42
N VAL A 10 41.54 7.88 12.71
CA VAL A 10 40.90 8.77 11.73
C VAL A 10 40.33 7.97 10.56
N LEU A 11 41.09 6.99 10.04
CA LEU A 11 40.61 6.09 8.99
C LEU A 11 39.41 5.24 9.46
N LEU A 12 39.43 4.76 10.71
CA LEU A 12 38.31 4.02 11.29
C LEU A 12 37.05 4.90 11.40
N ALA A 13 37.20 6.14 11.85
CA ALA A 13 36.09 7.08 11.98
C ALA A 13 35.46 7.42 10.62
N ILE A 14 36.29 7.63 9.58
CA ILE A 14 35.81 7.91 8.23
C ILE A 14 35.10 6.68 7.63
N ALA A 15 35.60 5.47 7.89
CA ALA A 15 34.94 4.23 7.46
C ALA A 15 33.55 4.08 8.12
N ILE A 16 33.44 4.32 9.43
CA ILE A 16 32.16 4.25 10.16
C ILE A 16 31.17 5.30 9.63
N VAL A 17 31.63 6.53 9.36
CA VAL A 17 30.77 7.59 8.81
C VAL A 17 30.37 7.32 7.35
N SER A 18 31.22 6.65 6.56
CA SER A 18 30.90 6.27 5.18
C SER A 18 29.94 5.07 5.11
N ASP A 19 29.98 4.15 6.06
CA ASP A 19 29.01 3.05 6.20
C ASP A 19 27.68 3.50 6.82
N MET A 20 27.70 4.60 7.57
CA MET A 20 26.52 5.44 7.77
C MET A 20 26.20 6.17 6.45
N ARG A 21 25.89 5.39 5.41
CA ARG A 21 24.91 5.82 4.41
C ARG A 21 23.69 6.22 5.21
N ILE A 22 23.59 7.51 5.48
CA ILE A 22 22.33 8.20 5.76
C ILE A 22 21.55 8.02 4.46
N VAL A 23 20.98 6.83 4.30
CA VAL A 23 19.79 6.65 3.50
C VAL A 23 18.81 7.57 4.21
N PRO A 24 18.37 8.67 3.62
CA PRO A 24 17.24 9.37 4.20
C PRO A 24 16.12 8.32 4.23
N MET A 25 15.85 7.77 5.42
CA MET A 25 14.54 7.21 5.69
C MET A 25 13.64 8.43 5.62
N ILE A 26 13.14 8.69 4.41
CA ILE A 26 11.97 9.52 4.20
C ILE A 26 10.93 8.81 5.06
N TYR A 27 10.66 9.35 6.25
CA TYR A 27 9.45 9.05 6.97
C TYR A 27 8.33 9.59 6.09
N GLY A 28 7.97 8.82 5.05
CA GLY A 28 6.79 9.05 4.28
C GLY A 28 5.66 9.10 5.31
N THR A 29 4.96 10.22 5.36
CA THR A 29 3.69 10.27 6.06
C THR A 29 2.81 9.23 5.39
N ASN A 30 2.70 8.06 6.03
CA ASN A 30 1.84 6.97 5.59
C ASN A 30 0.42 7.53 5.52
N THR A 31 0.00 7.92 4.32
CA THR A 31 -1.33 8.49 4.12
C THR A 31 -2.20 7.33 3.69
N THR A 32 -3.17 6.98 4.52
CA THR A 32 -4.18 5.98 4.16
C THR A 32 -5.16 6.64 3.19
N LEU A 33 -5.14 6.18 1.94
CA LEU A 33 -6.08 6.62 0.93
C LEU A 33 -7.24 5.61 0.86
N GLU A 34 -8.48 6.09 0.96
CA GLU A 34 -9.67 5.26 0.76
C GLU A 34 -9.98 5.17 -0.73
N CYS A 35 -9.85 3.96 -1.28
CA CYS A 35 -10.16 3.67 -2.67
C CYS A 35 -11.54 3.06 -2.78
N ASN A 36 -12.32 3.59 -3.71
CA ASN A 36 -13.63 3.05 -4.05
C ASN A 36 -13.66 2.66 -5.52
N ARG A 37 -13.96 1.39 -5.81
CA ARG A 37 -13.93 0.84 -7.16
C ARG A 37 -15.21 0.08 -7.48
N ASP A 38 -15.86 0.47 -8.56
CA ASP A 38 -17.06 -0.19 -9.05
C ASP A 38 -16.67 -1.25 -10.09
N ILE A 39 -17.06 -2.50 -9.85
CA ILE A 39 -16.81 -3.64 -10.73
C ILE A 39 -18.14 -4.16 -11.23
N ASN A 40 -18.36 -4.19 -12.55
CA ASN A 40 -19.55 -4.84 -13.10
C ASN A 40 -19.54 -6.33 -12.71
N HIS A 41 -20.49 -6.74 -11.86
CA HIS A 41 -20.61 -8.09 -11.35
C HIS A 41 -22.08 -8.40 -11.08
N ILE A 42 -22.53 -9.55 -11.56
CA ILE A 42 -23.91 -9.99 -11.38
C ILE A 42 -24.03 -10.64 -10.01
N CYS A 43 -24.61 -9.92 -9.06
CA CYS A 43 -24.84 -10.44 -7.72
C CYS A 43 -25.95 -11.50 -7.73
N LYS A 44 -25.66 -12.68 -7.17
CA LYS A 44 -26.62 -13.78 -7.06
C LYS A 44 -27.38 -13.73 -5.74
N LEU A 45 -28.54 -14.42 -5.69
CA LEU A 45 -29.47 -14.45 -4.55
C LEU A 45 -28.97 -15.19 -3.29
N GLY A 46 -27.77 -15.76 -3.30
CA GLY A 46 -27.20 -16.44 -2.13
C GLY A 46 -26.51 -15.43 -1.20
N ASP A 47 -25.20 -15.30 -1.38
CA ASP A 47 -24.35 -14.38 -0.62
C ASP A 47 -23.69 -13.37 -1.57
N PRO A 48 -24.45 -12.36 -2.05
CA PRO A 48 -23.97 -11.43 -3.07
C PRO A 48 -22.73 -10.65 -2.61
N ASP A 49 -22.65 -10.31 -1.33
CA ASP A 49 -21.52 -9.57 -0.76
C ASP A 49 -20.26 -10.42 -0.63
N LEU A 50 -20.39 -11.74 -0.40
CA LEU A 50 -19.25 -12.65 -0.35
C LEU A 50 -18.65 -12.89 -1.74
N GLU A 51 -19.49 -13.13 -2.75
CA GLU A 51 -19.04 -13.22 -4.15
C GLU A 51 -18.39 -11.90 -4.61
N CYS A 52 -18.94 -10.78 -4.13
CA CYS A 52 -18.39 -9.46 -4.37
C CYS A 52 -17.00 -9.30 -3.75
N MET A 53 -16.83 -9.72 -2.49
CA MET A 53 -15.56 -9.69 -1.78
C MET A 53 -14.48 -10.52 -2.47
N LEU A 54 -14.83 -11.73 -2.91
CA LEU A 54 -13.95 -12.61 -3.69
C LEU A 54 -13.52 -11.97 -5.02
N THR A 55 -14.39 -11.18 -5.64
CA THR A 55 -14.08 -10.42 -6.86
C THR A 55 -13.19 -9.21 -6.58
N CYS A 56 -13.36 -8.56 -5.41
CA CYS A 56 -12.56 -7.40 -5.00
C CYS A 56 -11.13 -7.77 -4.56
N LEU A 57 -10.95 -8.90 -3.88
CA LEU A 57 -9.68 -9.38 -3.34
C LEU A 57 -8.48 -9.33 -4.31
N PRO A 58 -8.54 -9.93 -5.51
CA PRO A 58 -7.41 -9.92 -6.44
C PRO A 58 -7.08 -8.53 -6.99
N ARG A 59 -8.03 -7.58 -6.95
CA ARG A 59 -7.83 -6.21 -7.43
C ARG A 59 -7.34 -5.26 -6.34
N ALA A 60 -7.52 -5.63 -5.08
CA ALA A 60 -7.00 -4.89 -3.95
C ALA A 60 -5.56 -5.30 -3.61
N TYR A 61 -5.10 -6.50 -4.01
CA TYR A 61 -3.75 -6.99 -3.71
C TYR A 61 -2.66 -5.97 -4.09
N PRO A 62 -1.72 -5.66 -3.18
CA PRO A 62 -1.43 -6.31 -1.89
C PRO A 62 -2.20 -5.74 -0.67
N HIS A 63 -3.19 -4.87 -0.90
CA HIS A 63 -3.98 -4.20 0.14
C HIS A 63 -5.21 -5.02 0.57
N TYR A 64 -5.72 -4.69 1.77
CA TYR A 64 -6.91 -5.32 2.34
C TYR A 64 -8.18 -4.65 1.84
N VAL A 65 -9.18 -5.47 1.50
CA VAL A 65 -10.54 -5.00 1.22
C VAL A 65 -11.25 -4.77 2.55
N ASP A 66 -11.63 -3.52 2.83
CA ASP A 66 -12.39 -3.15 4.02
C ASP A 66 -13.85 -3.58 3.90
N SER A 67 -14.43 -3.39 2.72
CA SER A 67 -15.80 -3.81 2.44
C SER A 67 -16.00 -4.07 0.96
N ALA A 68 -16.85 -5.03 0.65
CA ALA A 68 -17.36 -5.25 -0.69
C ALA A 68 -18.87 -5.38 -0.58
N THR A 69 -19.60 -4.56 -1.35
CA THR A 69 -21.06 -4.56 -1.30
C THR A 69 -21.62 -4.66 -2.70
N CYS A 70 -22.58 -5.56 -2.88
CA CYS A 70 -23.36 -5.58 -4.09
C CYS A 70 -24.33 -4.39 -4.15
N LYS A 71 -24.38 -3.72 -5.29
CA LYS A 71 -25.34 -2.65 -5.58
C LYS A 71 -26.01 -2.87 -6.92
N LEU A 72 -27.21 -2.30 -7.07
CA LEU A 72 -27.99 -2.34 -8.31
C LEU A 72 -27.94 -0.98 -9.00
N HIS A 73 -27.62 -0.97 -10.29
CA HIS A 73 -27.82 0.18 -11.16
C HIS A 73 -29.32 0.40 -11.40
N LYS A 74 -29.67 1.65 -11.74
CA LYS A 74 -31.03 2.02 -12.18
C LYS A 74 -31.51 1.22 -13.41
N ASN A 75 -30.58 0.67 -14.18
CA ASN A 75 -30.85 -0.11 -15.39
C ASN A 75 -31.15 -1.60 -15.10
N GLY A 76 -31.19 -2.01 -13.82
CA GLY A 76 -31.45 -3.40 -13.40
C GLY A 76 -30.21 -4.31 -13.41
N THR A 77 -29.05 -3.82 -13.87
CA THR A 77 -27.77 -4.53 -13.74
C THR A 77 -27.22 -4.38 -12.33
N SER A 78 -26.55 -5.41 -11.81
CA SER A 78 -25.82 -5.32 -10.55
C SER A 78 -24.33 -5.00 -10.79
N TYR A 79 -23.72 -4.41 -9.77
CA TYR A 79 -22.30 -4.11 -9.71
C TYR A 79 -21.79 -4.29 -8.28
N CYS A 80 -20.49 -4.49 -8.18
CA CYS A 80 -19.77 -4.67 -6.94
C CYS A 80 -19.00 -3.41 -6.57
N LYS A 81 -19.34 -2.85 -5.42
CA LYS A 81 -18.62 -1.69 -4.86
C LYS A 81 -17.56 -2.20 -3.91
N CYS A 82 -16.29 -2.08 -4.31
CA CYS A 82 -15.13 -2.45 -3.50
C CYS A 82 -14.57 -1.23 -2.79
N LEU A 83 -14.41 -1.33 -1.47
CA LEU A 83 -13.75 -0.34 -0.64
C LEU A 83 -12.49 -0.96 -0.05
N PHE A 84 -11.35 -0.34 -0.30
CA PHE A 84 -10.07 -0.78 0.23
C PHE A 84 -9.21 0.42 0.60
N LYS A 85 -8.35 0.25 1.59
CA LYS A 85 -7.37 1.26 1.99
C LYS A 85 -6.00 0.88 1.47
N CYS A 86 -5.37 1.80 0.78
CA CYS A 86 -3.96 1.67 0.42
C CYS A 86 -3.14 2.68 1.22
N VAL A 87 -1.97 2.23 1.66
CA VAL A 87 -1.00 3.09 2.32
C VAL A 87 -0.05 3.59 1.24
N THR A 88 -0.07 4.90 0.99
CA THR A 88 0.89 5.54 0.09
C THR A 88 1.86 6.40 0.89
N ASN A 89 3.13 6.33 0.49
CA ASN A 89 4.21 7.11 1.11
C ASN A 89 4.48 8.42 0.36
N ASP A 90 3.94 8.58 -0.85
CA ASP A 90 4.24 9.69 -1.77
C ASP A 90 2.98 10.43 -2.27
N GLY A 91 1.80 10.15 -1.69
CA GLY A 91 0.53 10.70 -2.19
C GLY A 91 0.17 10.24 -3.61
N THR A 92 0.90 9.25 -4.14
CA THR A 92 0.59 8.58 -5.39
C THR A 92 -0.72 7.81 -5.23
N ASP A 93 -1.64 8.07 -6.16
CA ASP A 93 -2.96 7.44 -6.20
C ASP A 93 -2.80 5.92 -6.42
N CYS A 94 -2.94 5.17 -5.34
CA CYS A 94 -2.87 3.71 -5.31
C CYS A 94 -4.22 3.04 -5.63
N CYS A 95 -5.24 3.83 -6.00
CA CYS A 95 -6.55 3.32 -6.42
C CYS A 95 -6.61 2.88 -7.90
N LYS A 96 -5.47 2.86 -8.60
CA LYS A 96 -5.39 2.63 -10.05
C LYS A 96 -5.79 1.25 -10.53
#